data_AF-A0A1P8Q0U9-F1
#
_entry.id   AF-A0A1P8Q0U9-F1
#
_cell.length_a   1.000
_cell.length_b   1.000
_cell.length_c   1.000
_cell.angle_alpha   90.00
_cell.angle_beta   90.00
_cell.angle_gamma   90.00
#
_symmetry.space_group_name_H-M   'P 1'
#
loop_
_entity.id
_entity.type
_entity.pdbx_description
1 polymer ?
#
loop_
_entity_poly.entity_id
_entity_poly.type
_entity_poly.pdbx_seq_one_letter_code
_entity_poly.pdbx_strand_id
1 'polypeptide(L)'
;MEQPSEPESQIIGILNNMHILFDRERTFSNLISKTENVLLPVDFALNINGFLAIIEYNGSQHYKAKNNTDSAQDALRRLSANGTARLNYCSKNDIPILIIHYKDKEKIIKIISSFIDDVKNNIHGTTKAYTQHTKAYFRNIPYHTFEVDPTGPIKPIQVHENDNLGYLSLSNDAIVWTKKELDTLLSRTKYYEQKVQQYKTVTADLVLTIDSLQHELVEKDALLQHVDSTQQPVETIEAETKPKIQLDFTDKYSTSLEFKGDFRKTNSPRSQLTDDAKIFIKALSKHHEKVSEIQDYLQNNYHENISLTTLKKCIL
;
A
#
# COMPACT_ATOMS: atom_id res chain seq x y z
N MET A 1 -3.82 -18.83 19.10
CA MET A 1 -3.53 -17.50 19.67
C MET A 1 -4.67 -16.59 19.30
N GLU A 2 -5.20 -15.84 20.27
CA GLU A 2 -6.24 -14.84 20.05
C GLU A 2 -5.71 -13.71 19.15
N GLN A 3 -6.57 -13.16 18.29
CA GLN A 3 -6.16 -12.05 17.43
C GLN A 3 -5.89 -10.80 18.29
N PRO A 4 -4.73 -10.13 18.13
CA PRO A 4 -4.44 -8.89 18.85
C PRO A 4 -5.48 -7.82 18.52
N SER A 5 -5.77 -6.95 19.49
CA SER A 5 -6.57 -5.75 19.23
C SER A 5 -5.88 -4.85 18.19
N GLU A 6 -6.62 -3.93 17.55
CA GLU A 6 -6.03 -2.98 16.59
C GLU A 6 -4.85 -2.17 17.21
N PRO A 7 -4.97 -1.62 18.44
CA PRO A 7 -3.84 -0.95 19.10
C PRO A 7 -2.67 -1.90 19.40
N GLU A 8 -2.92 -3.13 19.87
CA GLU A 8 -1.86 -4.12 20.08
C GLU A 8 -1.15 -4.48 18.78
N SER A 9 -1.91 -4.62 17.68
CA SER A 9 -1.36 -4.86 16.34
C SER A 9 -0.43 -3.72 15.92
N GLN A 10 -0.80 -2.48 16.26
CA GLN A 10 0.04 -1.32 16.02
C GLN A 10 1.33 -1.36 16.86
N ILE A 11 1.24 -1.73 18.15
CA ILE A 11 2.41 -1.91 19.02
C ILE A 11 3.35 -2.99 18.45
N ILE A 12 2.81 -4.15 18.05
CA ILE A 12 3.56 -5.23 17.41
C ILE A 12 4.32 -4.72 16.18
N GLY A 13 3.64 -3.98 15.30
CA GLY A 13 4.26 -3.39 14.12
C GLY A 13 5.42 -2.45 14.46
N ILE A 14 5.25 -1.60 15.47
CA ILE A 14 6.30 -0.68 15.93
C ILE A 14 7.50 -1.45 16.49
N LEU A 15 7.28 -2.42 17.37
CA LEU A 15 8.36 -3.18 18.00
C LEU A 15 9.14 -4.01 16.96
N ASN A 16 8.44 -4.60 15.99
CA ASN A 16 9.06 -5.31 14.87
C ASN A 16 9.92 -4.38 14.00
N ASN A 17 9.39 -3.20 13.65
CA ASN A 17 10.12 -2.21 12.85
C ASN A 17 11.37 -1.68 13.58
N MET A 18 11.34 -1.65 14.92
CA MET A 18 12.48 -1.26 15.75
C MET A 18 13.42 -2.42 16.10
N HIS A 19 13.15 -3.64 15.61
CA HIS A 19 13.90 -4.86 15.92
C HIS A 19 14.03 -5.14 17.42
N ILE A 20 12.98 -4.85 18.20
CA ILE A 20 12.94 -5.17 19.62
C ILE A 20 12.33 -6.56 19.81
N LEU A 21 12.99 -7.40 20.61
CA LEU A 21 12.48 -8.72 20.96
C LEU A 21 11.41 -8.60 22.03
N PHE A 22 10.28 -9.29 21.87
CA PHE A 22 9.20 -9.25 22.85
C PHE A 22 8.35 -10.52 22.87
N ASP A 23 7.76 -10.80 24.03
CA ASP A 23 6.68 -11.76 24.21
C ASP A 23 5.37 -11.03 24.48
N ARG A 24 4.28 -11.52 23.87
CA ARG A 24 2.91 -11.09 24.21
C ARG A 24 2.37 -11.93 25.36
N GLU A 25 1.52 -11.30 26.19
CA GLU A 25 0.75 -11.98 27.24
C GLU A 25 1.64 -12.83 28.18
N ARG A 26 2.89 -12.41 28.39
CA ARG A 26 3.85 -13.16 29.21
C ARG A 26 3.38 -13.13 30.66
N THR A 27 3.37 -14.30 31.30
CA THR A 27 3.09 -14.43 32.73
C THR A 27 4.40 -14.56 33.51
N PHE A 28 4.38 -14.09 34.75
CA PHE A 28 5.50 -14.24 35.68
C PHE A 28 4.99 -14.92 36.94
N SER A 29 5.72 -15.91 37.45
CA SER A 29 5.33 -16.74 38.61
C SER A 29 4.95 -15.92 39.84
N ASN A 30 5.59 -14.76 40.02
CA ASN A 30 5.40 -13.86 41.16
C ASN A 30 4.40 -12.72 40.89
N LEU A 31 3.78 -12.67 39.71
CA LEU A 31 2.77 -11.69 39.33
C LEU A 31 1.39 -12.35 39.35
N ILE A 32 0.72 -12.28 40.50
CA ILE A 32 -0.55 -12.96 40.77
C ILE A 32 -1.64 -11.93 41.11
N SER A 33 -2.85 -12.16 40.62
CA SER A 33 -4.06 -11.43 41.01
C SER A 33 -4.37 -11.67 42.49
N LYS A 34 -4.43 -10.60 43.29
CA LYS A 34 -4.79 -10.70 44.71
C LYS A 34 -6.20 -11.25 44.93
N THR A 35 -7.10 -11.02 43.97
CA THR A 35 -8.51 -11.37 44.10
C THR A 35 -8.79 -12.80 43.64
N GLU A 36 -8.18 -13.21 42.53
CA GLU A 36 -8.51 -14.46 41.85
C GLU A 36 -7.42 -15.53 42.01
N ASN A 37 -6.26 -15.17 42.60
CA ASN A 37 -5.10 -16.05 42.78
C ASN A 37 -4.60 -16.70 41.47
N VAL A 38 -4.76 -16.00 40.35
CA VAL A 38 -4.31 -16.41 39.01
C VAL A 38 -3.12 -15.57 38.56
N LEU A 39 -2.24 -16.15 37.75
CA LEU A 39 -1.14 -15.42 37.13
C LEU A 39 -1.69 -14.32 36.22
N LEU A 40 -1.17 -13.10 36.36
CA LEU A 40 -1.56 -11.98 35.51
C LEU A 40 -0.59 -11.88 34.34
N PRO A 41 -1.05 -12.02 33.09
CA PRO A 41 -0.23 -11.73 31.94
C PRO A 41 0.02 -10.22 31.86
N VAL A 42 1.15 -9.85 31.26
CA VAL A 42 1.44 -8.48 30.81
C VAL A 42 1.26 -8.40 29.31
N ASP A 43 0.83 -7.25 28.78
CA ASP A 43 0.50 -7.16 27.34
C ASP A 43 1.74 -7.41 26.47
N PHE A 44 2.87 -6.78 26.82
CA PHE A 44 4.16 -6.97 26.16
C PHE A 44 5.31 -6.99 27.17
N ALA A 45 6.15 -8.03 27.10
CA ALA A 45 7.43 -8.12 27.81
C ALA A 45 8.57 -8.01 26.79
N LEU A 46 9.41 -6.99 26.92
CA LEU A 46 10.43 -6.59 25.96
C LEU A 46 11.81 -6.95 26.50
N ASN A 47 12.69 -7.40 25.61
CA ASN A 47 14.12 -7.52 25.88
C ASN A 47 14.84 -6.36 25.17
N ILE A 48 15.30 -5.39 25.96
CA ILE A 48 16.03 -4.20 25.50
C ILE A 48 17.46 -4.32 26.03
N ASN A 49 18.40 -4.72 25.17
CA ASN A 49 19.81 -4.94 25.53
C ASN A 49 20.01 -5.87 26.74
N GLY A 50 19.19 -6.91 26.88
CA GLY A 50 19.22 -7.85 28.00
C GLY A 50 18.35 -7.45 29.20
N PHE A 51 17.86 -6.21 29.24
CA PHE A 51 16.95 -5.75 30.29
C PHE A 51 15.50 -6.08 29.95
N LEU A 52 14.76 -6.56 30.95
CA LEU A 52 13.32 -6.74 30.87
C LEU A 52 12.64 -5.37 31.04
N ALA A 53 11.80 -5.01 30.08
CA ALA A 53 10.87 -3.88 30.16
C ALA A 53 9.44 -4.33 29.83
N ILE A 54 8.43 -3.63 30.33
CA ILE A 54 7.02 -3.98 30.12
C ILE A 54 6.27 -2.82 29.47
N ILE A 55 5.38 -3.13 28.53
CA ILE A 55 4.38 -2.19 28.00
C ILE A 55 2.98 -2.76 28.29
N GLU A 56 2.12 -1.91 28.86
CA GLU A 56 0.69 -2.17 29.07
C GLU A 56 -0.14 -1.16 28.28
N TYR A 57 -1.13 -1.63 27.53
CA TYR A 57 -2.09 -0.80 26.81
C TYR A 57 -3.45 -0.82 27.51
N ASN A 58 -3.77 0.27 28.20
CA ASN A 58 -5.03 0.41 28.92
C ASN A 58 -6.13 0.96 28.01
N GLY A 59 -7.02 0.06 27.58
CA GLY A 59 -8.27 0.38 26.88
C GLY A 59 -9.25 1.25 27.71
N SER A 60 -10.32 1.73 27.08
CA SER A 60 -11.32 2.59 27.76
C SER A 60 -12.00 1.92 28.95
N GLN A 61 -12.13 0.60 28.93
CA GLN A 61 -12.70 -0.22 29.99
C GLN A 61 -11.92 -0.15 31.32
N HIS A 62 -10.65 0.26 31.30
CA HIS A 62 -9.85 0.47 32.51
C HIS A 62 -10.26 1.71 33.29
N TYR A 63 -11.00 2.63 32.67
CA TYR A 63 -11.32 3.94 33.24
C TYR A 63 -12.82 4.17 33.44
N LYS A 64 -13.65 3.44 32.68
CA LYS A 64 -15.11 3.56 32.75
C LYS A 64 -15.74 2.18 32.62
N ALA A 65 -16.67 1.88 33.51
CA ALA A 65 -17.54 0.72 33.39
C ALA A 65 -18.36 0.84 32.08
N LYS A 66 -18.56 -0.29 31.39
CA LYS A 66 -19.31 -0.31 30.12
C LYS A 66 -20.77 0.12 30.30
N ASN A 67 -21.34 -0.13 31.47
CA ASN A 67 -22.68 0.21 31.89
C ASN A 67 -22.74 0.32 33.43
N ASN A 68 -23.88 0.79 33.96
CA ASN A 68 -24.08 0.99 35.40
C ASN A 68 -24.52 -0.27 36.17
N THR A 69 -24.15 -1.45 35.68
CA THR A 69 -24.46 -2.71 36.40
C THR A 69 -23.38 -3.01 37.43
N ASP A 70 -23.76 -3.68 38.52
CA ASP A 70 -22.81 -4.07 39.58
C ASP A 70 -21.66 -4.91 39.02
N SER A 71 -21.96 -5.82 38.09
CA SER A 71 -20.97 -6.64 37.37
C SER A 71 -19.92 -5.80 36.62
N ALA A 72 -20.33 -4.69 36.01
CA ALA A 72 -19.39 -3.82 35.28
C ALA A 72 -18.55 -2.95 36.23
N GLN A 73 -19.09 -2.56 37.38
CA GLN A 73 -18.31 -1.90 38.43
C GLN A 73 -17.29 -2.86 39.05
N ASP A 74 -17.66 -4.12 39.25
CA ASP A 74 -16.74 -5.14 39.75
C ASP A 74 -15.66 -5.49 38.73
N ALA A 75 -15.98 -5.51 37.43
CA ALA A 75 -14.98 -5.63 36.37
C ALA A 75 -13.98 -4.46 36.38
N LEU A 76 -14.45 -3.22 36.54
CA LEU A 76 -13.59 -2.04 36.65
C LEU A 76 -12.68 -2.12 37.89
N ARG A 77 -13.22 -2.53 39.04
CA ARG A 77 -12.46 -2.73 40.27
C ARG A 77 -11.37 -3.79 40.09
N ARG A 78 -11.68 -4.91 39.41
CA ARG A 78 -10.69 -5.96 39.08
C ARG A 78 -9.60 -5.45 38.16
N LEU A 79 -9.94 -4.75 37.08
CA LEU A 79 -8.96 -4.19 36.15
C LEU A 79 -8.00 -3.21 36.85
N SER A 80 -8.54 -2.35 37.73
CA SER A 80 -7.74 -1.42 38.53
C SER A 80 -6.81 -2.14 39.53
N ALA A 81 -7.33 -3.16 40.23
CA ALA A 81 -6.55 -3.97 41.16
C ALA A 81 -5.41 -4.73 40.44
N ASN A 82 -5.69 -5.30 39.27
CA ASN A 82 -4.70 -6.00 38.45
C ASN A 82 -3.63 -5.04 37.91
N GLY A 83 -4.02 -3.86 37.42
CA GLY A 83 -3.07 -2.83 37.00
C GLY A 83 -2.15 -2.39 38.14
N THR A 84 -2.69 -2.25 39.35
CA THR A 84 -1.91 -1.96 40.55
C THR A 84 -0.95 -3.10 40.91
N ALA A 85 -1.38 -4.35 40.77
CA ALA A 85 -0.53 -5.52 41.01
C ALA A 85 0.66 -5.56 40.04
N ARG A 86 0.44 -5.29 38.74
CA ARG A 86 1.52 -5.20 37.74
C ARG A 86 2.50 -4.07 38.05
N LEU A 87 2.00 -2.89 38.41
CA LEU A 87 2.86 -1.77 38.78
C LEU A 87 3.72 -2.10 40.01
N ASN A 88 3.14 -2.72 41.03
CA ASN A 88 3.87 -3.13 42.24
C ASN A 88 4.91 -4.21 41.95
N TYR A 89 4.57 -5.19 41.10
CA TYR A 89 5.50 -6.22 40.66
C TYR A 89 6.71 -5.61 39.94
N CYS A 90 6.46 -4.72 38.97
CA CYS A 90 7.53 -4.03 38.26
C CYS A 90 8.37 -3.16 39.21
N SER A 91 7.71 -2.51 40.16
CA SER A 91 8.37 -1.70 41.17
C SER A 91 9.26 -2.50 42.11
N LYS A 92 8.88 -3.73 42.45
CA LYS A 92 9.62 -4.59 43.38
C LYS A 92 10.85 -5.23 42.72
N ASN A 93 10.77 -5.48 41.42
CA ASN A 93 11.82 -6.17 40.66
C ASN A 93 12.66 -5.20 39.81
N ASP A 94 12.53 -3.89 40.01
CA ASP A 94 13.25 -2.88 39.23
C ASP A 94 13.06 -3.03 37.70
N ILE A 95 11.81 -3.29 37.27
CA ILE A 95 11.44 -3.43 35.86
C ILE A 95 10.82 -2.10 35.37
N PRO A 96 11.35 -1.47 34.31
CA PRO A 96 10.70 -0.35 33.65
C PRO A 96 9.35 -0.74 33.08
N ILE A 97 8.31 0.05 33.36
CA ILE A 97 6.96 -0.19 32.85
C ILE A 97 6.38 1.06 32.23
N LEU A 98 5.89 0.94 30.98
CA LEU A 98 5.15 1.95 30.25
C LEU A 98 3.65 1.60 30.26
N ILE A 99 2.81 2.53 30.71
CA ILE A 99 1.35 2.38 30.68
C ILE A 99 0.78 3.36 29.66
N ILE A 100 0.34 2.83 28.52
CA ILE A 100 -0.22 3.59 27.40
C ILE A 100 -1.73 3.71 27.57
N HIS A 101 -2.23 4.95 27.55
CA HIS A 101 -3.66 5.22 27.66
C HIS A 101 -4.33 5.22 26.28
N TYR A 102 -5.52 4.63 26.14
CA TYR A 102 -6.23 4.52 24.85
C TYR A 102 -6.46 5.83 24.09
N LYS A 103 -6.48 6.96 24.80
CA LYS A 103 -6.59 8.32 24.23
C LYS A 103 -5.36 8.75 23.43
N ASP A 104 -4.22 8.11 23.64
CA ASP A 104 -2.96 8.45 22.97
C ASP A 104 -2.64 7.54 21.79
N LYS A 105 -3.63 6.82 21.24
CA LYS A 105 -3.47 5.87 20.12
C LYS A 105 -2.73 6.47 18.91
N GLU A 106 -2.96 7.74 18.61
CA GLU A 106 -2.33 8.43 17.46
C GLU A 106 -0.85 8.76 17.70
N LYS A 107 -0.40 8.75 18.97
CA LYS A 107 0.96 9.12 19.37
C LYS A 107 1.79 7.90 19.78
N ILE A 108 1.24 6.69 19.63
CA ILE A 108 1.82 5.46 20.17
C ILE A 108 3.23 5.18 19.64
N ILE A 109 3.49 5.46 18.36
CA ILE A 109 4.82 5.34 17.73
C ILE A 109 5.85 6.20 18.48
N LYS A 110 5.53 7.48 18.70
CA LYS A 110 6.41 8.43 19.36
C LYS A 110 6.65 8.05 20.83
N ILE A 111 5.60 7.63 21.52
CA ILE A 111 5.65 7.23 22.93
C ILE A 111 6.56 6.02 23.11
N ILE A 112 6.34 4.96 22.32
CA ILE A 112 7.10 3.71 22.42
C ILE A 112 8.56 3.94 22.06
N SER A 113 8.83 4.69 20.99
CA SER A 113 10.20 5.01 20.57
C SER A 113 10.95 5.74 21.69
N SER A 114 10.31 6.78 22.26
CA SER A 114 10.90 7.55 23.37
C SER A 114 11.15 6.69 24.61
N PHE A 115 10.22 5.78 24.94
CA PHE A 115 10.37 4.87 26.06
C PHE A 115 11.52 3.88 25.87
N ILE A 116 11.67 3.30 24.69
CA ILE A 116 12.78 2.40 24.39
C ILE A 116 14.11 3.14 24.50
N ASP A 117 14.19 4.37 23.98
CA ASP A 117 15.39 5.20 24.09
C ASP A 117 15.71 5.55 25.55
N ASP A 118 14.71 5.86 26.36
CA ASP A 118 14.89 6.14 27.79
C ASP A 118 15.40 4.92 28.57
N VAL A 119 14.91 3.71 28.23
CA VAL A 119 15.43 2.45 28.80
C VAL A 119 16.88 2.22 28.37
N LYS A 120 17.20 2.40 27.08
CA LYS A 120 18.58 2.26 26.55
C LYS A 120 19.56 3.25 27.19
N ASN A 121 19.09 4.46 27.48
CA ASN A 121 19.87 5.52 28.12
C ASN A 121 19.91 5.41 29.66
N ASN A 122 19.40 4.31 30.23
CA ASN A 122 19.42 4.01 31.67
C ASN A 122 18.79 5.11 32.55
N ILE A 123 17.67 5.70 32.12
CA ILE A 123 16.92 6.65 32.97
C ILE A 123 16.37 5.90 34.18
N HIS A 124 16.72 6.29 35.40
CA HIS A 124 16.35 5.54 36.60
C HIS A 124 15.72 6.44 37.66
N GLY A 125 15.03 5.80 38.62
CA GLY A 125 14.47 6.46 39.81
C GLY A 125 13.43 7.56 39.56
N THR A 126 12.82 7.60 38.38
CA THR A 126 11.91 8.68 37.97
C THR A 126 10.63 8.16 37.31
N THR A 127 9.58 8.98 37.39
CA THR A 127 8.36 8.78 36.60
C THR A 127 8.36 9.79 35.48
N LYS A 128 8.25 9.33 34.22
CA LYS A 128 8.23 10.21 33.04
C LYS A 128 6.85 10.19 32.42
N ALA A 129 6.25 11.36 32.23
CA ALA A 129 5.03 11.51 31.45
C ALA A 129 5.40 11.77 29.99
N TYR A 130 4.91 10.94 29.05
CA TYR A 130 5.07 11.20 27.61
C TYR A 130 3.92 12.04 27.06
N THR A 131 2.75 11.92 27.69
CA THR A 131 1.55 12.71 27.41
C THR A 131 0.86 13.03 28.74
N GLN A 132 -0.28 13.72 28.67
CA GLN A 132 -1.13 13.95 29.84
C GLN A 132 -1.66 12.64 30.46
N HIS A 133 -1.78 11.56 29.67
CA HIS A 133 -2.45 10.33 30.07
C HIS A 133 -1.53 9.11 30.12
N THR A 134 -0.38 9.15 29.43
CA THR A 134 0.56 8.05 29.29
C THR A 134 1.85 8.34 30.05
N LYS A 135 2.28 7.40 30.89
CA LYS A 135 3.44 7.54 31.78
C LYS A 135 4.25 6.25 31.78
N ALA A 136 5.56 6.39 31.94
CA ALA A 136 6.43 5.29 32.33
C ALA A 136 7.01 5.50 33.73
N TYR A 137 7.29 4.37 34.38
CA TYR A 137 7.90 4.31 35.69
C TYR A 137 9.24 3.62 35.54
N PHE A 138 10.31 4.35 35.86
CA PHE A 138 11.67 3.85 35.85
C PHE A 138 12.13 3.69 37.29
N ARG A 139 12.66 2.51 37.61
CA ARG A 139 13.12 2.17 38.96
C ARG A 139 14.64 2.18 39.03
N ASN A 140 15.20 1.61 40.09
CA ASN A 140 16.63 1.67 40.32
C ASN A 140 17.37 0.74 39.35
N ILE A 141 18.64 1.05 39.13
CA ILE A 141 19.54 0.17 38.38
C ILE A 141 20.27 -0.78 39.34
N PRO A 142 20.67 -1.97 38.88
CA PRO A 142 20.45 -2.52 37.53
C PRO A 142 19.00 -2.96 37.34
N TYR A 143 18.47 -2.81 36.12
CA TYR A 143 17.16 -3.38 35.82
C TYR A 143 17.21 -4.90 35.83
N HIS A 144 16.05 -5.51 36.08
CA HIS A 144 15.90 -6.95 35.94
C HIS A 144 16.29 -7.42 34.54
N THR A 145 17.00 -8.53 34.46
CA THR A 145 17.40 -9.14 33.20
C THR A 145 16.34 -10.10 32.68
N PHE A 146 16.29 -10.28 31.37
CA PHE A 146 15.41 -11.25 30.74
C PHE A 146 15.96 -12.67 30.99
N GLU A 147 15.38 -13.44 31.92
CA GLU A 147 15.93 -14.75 32.35
C GLU A 147 16.01 -15.80 31.22
N VAL A 148 15.06 -15.75 30.29
CA VAL A 148 14.98 -16.64 29.12
C VAL A 148 14.57 -15.79 27.95
N ASP A 149 15.42 -15.67 26.94
CA ASP A 149 15.19 -14.85 25.75
C ASP A 149 13.77 -15.06 25.18
N PRO A 150 13.08 -13.97 24.77
CA PRO A 150 11.69 -14.09 24.34
C PRO A 150 11.62 -14.95 23.07
N THR A 151 10.72 -15.94 23.06
CA THR A 151 10.47 -16.79 21.89
C THR A 151 9.33 -16.25 21.00
N GLY A 152 8.67 -15.17 21.44
CA GLY A 152 7.67 -14.39 20.69
C GLY A 152 8.24 -13.75 19.43
N PRO A 153 7.39 -13.27 18.50
CA PRO A 153 7.71 -13.26 17.09
C PRO A 153 8.87 -12.32 16.73
N ILE A 154 10.07 -12.89 16.63
CA ILE A 154 10.98 -12.61 15.54
C ILE A 154 10.51 -13.51 14.38
N LYS A 155 9.84 -12.94 13.38
CA LYS A 155 10.06 -13.47 12.02
C LYS A 155 11.17 -12.58 11.46
N PRO A 156 12.46 -12.95 11.61
CA PRO A 156 13.57 -12.05 11.30
C PRO A 156 13.56 -11.60 9.84
N ILE A 157 12.85 -12.32 8.98
CA ILE A 157 12.44 -11.96 7.63
C ILE A 157 11.11 -12.71 7.41
N GLN A 158 10.01 -12.02 7.07
CA GLN A 158 8.92 -12.73 6.40
C GLN A 158 9.26 -12.77 4.92
N VAL A 159 9.58 -13.96 4.41
CA VAL A 159 9.75 -14.18 2.99
C VAL A 159 8.35 -14.33 2.40
N HIS A 160 7.93 -13.35 1.60
CA HIS A 160 6.75 -13.50 0.76
C HIS A 160 7.21 -13.94 -0.62
N GLU A 161 6.97 -15.20 -0.93
CA GLU A 161 7.21 -15.76 -2.25
C GLU A 161 6.04 -15.37 -3.16
N ASN A 162 6.35 -14.81 -4.33
CA ASN A 162 5.38 -14.54 -5.36
C ASN A 162 5.77 -15.31 -6.63
N ASP A 163 5.23 -16.51 -6.78
CA ASP A 163 5.52 -17.41 -7.90
C ASP A 163 5.21 -16.78 -9.27
N ASN A 164 4.25 -15.85 -9.33
CA ASN A 164 3.88 -15.16 -10.57
C ASN A 164 4.90 -14.09 -10.97
N LEU A 165 5.53 -13.43 -9.99
CA LEU A 165 6.47 -12.33 -10.23
C LEU A 165 7.94 -12.75 -10.04
N GLY A 166 8.20 -13.95 -9.51
CA GLY A 166 9.54 -14.52 -9.38
C GLY A 166 10.44 -13.68 -8.49
N TYR A 167 9.96 -13.28 -7.32
CA TYR A 167 10.80 -12.63 -6.32
C TYR A 167 10.43 -13.06 -4.90
N LEU A 168 11.42 -12.97 -4.03
CA LEU A 168 11.27 -13.11 -2.59
C LEU A 168 11.20 -11.72 -1.98
N SER A 169 10.02 -11.31 -1.51
CA SER A 169 9.88 -10.07 -0.75
C SER A 169 10.35 -10.34 0.66
N LEU A 170 11.39 -9.64 1.11
CA LEU A 170 11.67 -9.54 2.54
C LEU A 170 10.73 -8.46 3.10
N SER A 171 10.25 -8.66 4.33
CA SER A 171 9.32 -7.76 5.03
C SER A 171 9.75 -6.29 5.19
N ASN A 172 10.94 -5.90 4.72
CA ASN A 172 11.54 -4.57 4.87
C ASN A 172 11.82 -3.87 3.52
N ASP A 173 10.93 -3.99 2.54
CA ASP A 173 11.07 -3.42 1.18
C ASP A 173 12.30 -3.88 0.38
N ALA A 174 12.99 -4.92 0.85
CA ALA A 174 14.10 -5.53 0.13
C ALA A 174 13.59 -6.69 -0.73
N ILE A 175 13.74 -6.58 -2.04
CA ILE A 175 13.42 -7.64 -3.00
C ILE A 175 14.70 -8.44 -3.26
N VAL A 176 14.68 -9.73 -2.94
CA VAL A 176 15.77 -10.65 -3.30
C VAL A 176 15.36 -11.38 -4.57
N TRP A 177 16.15 -11.19 -5.63
CA TRP A 177 16.01 -11.91 -6.89
C TRP A 177 16.93 -13.13 -6.88
N THR A 178 16.45 -14.29 -7.30
CA THR A 178 17.35 -15.42 -7.54
C THR A 178 18.19 -15.17 -8.80
N LYS A 179 19.36 -15.82 -8.90
CA LYS A 179 20.24 -15.70 -10.08
C LYS A 179 19.50 -16.01 -11.39
N LYS A 180 18.67 -17.07 -11.37
CA LYS A 180 17.86 -17.50 -12.52
C LYS A 180 16.86 -16.43 -12.96
N GLU A 181 16.23 -15.73 -12.01
CA GLU A 181 15.26 -14.68 -12.31
C GLU A 181 15.94 -13.40 -12.79
N LEU A 182 17.09 -13.05 -12.20
CA LEU A 182 17.93 -11.96 -12.69
C LEU A 182 18.33 -12.19 -14.17
N ASP A 183 18.77 -13.40 -14.51
CA ASP A 183 19.10 -13.78 -15.89
C ASP A 183 17.87 -13.67 -16.82
N THR A 184 16.68 -14.00 -16.30
CA THR A 184 15.41 -13.87 -17.03
C THR A 184 15.06 -12.41 -17.31
N LEU A 185 15.20 -11.52 -16.31
CA LEU A 185 15.00 -10.09 -16.46
C LEU A 185 16.00 -9.48 -17.46
N LEU A 186 17.28 -9.82 -17.36
CA LEU A 186 18.31 -9.36 -18.27
C LEU A 186 18.01 -9.79 -19.72
N SER A 187 17.56 -11.02 -19.91
CA SER A 187 17.14 -11.53 -21.22
C SER A 187 15.95 -10.75 -21.78
N ARG A 188 14.97 -10.42 -20.94
CA ARG A 188 13.80 -9.62 -21.33
C ARG A 188 14.18 -8.18 -21.68
N THR A 189 15.05 -7.54 -20.91
CA THR A 189 15.59 -6.20 -21.21
C THR A 189 16.29 -6.21 -22.56
N LYS A 190 17.17 -7.18 -22.80
CA LYS A 190 17.87 -7.34 -24.09
C LYS A 190 16.90 -7.53 -25.26
N TYR A 191 15.84 -8.31 -25.08
CA TYR A 191 14.80 -8.48 -26.09
C TYR A 191 14.08 -7.15 -26.41
N TYR A 192 13.72 -6.36 -25.39
CA TYR A 192 13.08 -5.06 -25.61
C TYR A 192 14.02 -4.06 -26.29
N GLU A 193 15.30 -4.03 -25.94
CA GLU A 193 16.31 -3.21 -26.61
C GLU A 193 16.43 -3.55 -28.10
N GLN A 194 16.42 -4.84 -28.44
CA GLN A 194 16.41 -5.29 -29.83
C GLN A 194 15.16 -4.84 -30.58
N LYS A 195 13.97 -4.96 -29.96
CA LYS A 195 12.71 -4.46 -30.52
C LYS A 195 12.75 -2.96 -30.77
N VAL A 196 13.25 -2.18 -29.81
CA VAL A 196 13.41 -0.73 -29.96
C VAL A 196 14.35 -0.41 -31.13
N GLN A 197 15.45 -1.15 -31.27
CA GLN A 197 16.39 -0.94 -32.38
C GLN A 197 15.78 -1.29 -33.74
N GLN A 198 14.97 -2.35 -33.81
CA GLN A 198 14.21 -2.70 -35.01
C GLN A 198 13.25 -1.57 -35.40
N TYR A 199 12.50 -1.03 -34.43
CA TYR A 199 11.59 0.10 -34.69
C TYR A 199 12.34 1.33 -35.17
N LYS A 200 13.48 1.68 -34.55
CA LYS A 200 14.33 2.79 -35.03
C LYS A 200 14.77 2.62 -36.48
N THR A 201 15.13 1.39 -36.87
CA THR A 201 15.56 1.08 -38.23
C THR A 201 14.41 1.28 -39.22
N VAL A 202 13.24 0.69 -38.93
CA VAL A 202 12.04 0.85 -39.78
C VAL A 202 11.62 2.31 -39.89
N THR A 203 11.69 3.08 -38.80
CA THR A 203 11.38 4.51 -38.83
C THR A 203 12.38 5.28 -39.68
N ALA A 204 13.68 4.97 -39.61
CA ALA A 204 14.69 5.61 -40.45
C ALA A 204 14.44 5.33 -41.95
N ASP A 205 14.15 4.07 -42.30
CA ASP A 205 13.84 3.68 -43.69
C ASP A 205 12.59 4.40 -44.21
N LEU A 206 11.56 4.53 -43.38
CA LEU A 206 10.34 5.27 -43.73
C LEU A 206 10.62 6.75 -43.98
N VAL A 207 11.44 7.39 -43.13
CA VAL A 207 11.83 8.80 -43.30
C VAL A 207 12.59 9.01 -44.61
N LEU A 208 13.54 8.13 -44.93
CA LEU A 208 14.29 8.19 -46.19
C LEU A 208 13.37 8.00 -47.41
N THR A 209 12.39 7.10 -47.31
CA THR A 209 11.41 6.87 -48.37
C THR A 209 10.53 8.10 -48.59
N ILE A 210 10.07 8.76 -47.52
CA ILE A 210 9.27 9.98 -47.60
C ILE A 210 10.08 11.11 -48.26
N ASP A 211 11.34 11.29 -47.87
CA ASP A 211 12.24 12.30 -48.45
C ASP A 211 12.45 12.08 -49.96
N SER A 212 12.70 10.83 -50.38
CA SER A 212 12.81 10.47 -51.79
C SER A 212 11.54 10.76 -52.59
N LEU A 213 10.36 10.44 -52.02
CA LEU A 213 9.08 10.70 -52.69
C LEU A 213 8.77 12.20 -52.79
N GLN A 214 9.16 12.98 -51.78
CA GLN A 214 9.04 14.44 -51.82
C GLN A 214 9.91 15.04 -52.92
N HIS A 215 11.15 14.55 -53.09
CA HIS A 215 12.03 14.97 -54.18
C HIS A 215 11.45 14.62 -55.56
N GLU A 216 10.91 13.41 -55.74
CA GLU A 216 10.27 13.02 -57.02
C GLU A 216 9.05 13.90 -57.35
N LEU A 217 8.24 14.26 -56.36
CA LEU A 217 7.11 15.17 -56.54
C LEU A 217 7.56 16.56 -57.00
N VAL A 218 8.60 17.13 -56.37
CA VAL A 218 9.16 18.44 -56.75
C VAL A 218 9.69 18.41 -58.19
N GLU A 219 10.38 17.34 -58.59
CA GLU A 219 10.87 17.18 -59.97
C GLU A 219 9.72 17.12 -60.98
N LYS A 220 8.66 16.35 -60.69
CA LYS A 220 7.49 16.27 -61.56
C LYS A 220 6.72 17.58 -61.66
N ASP A 221 6.58 18.32 -60.57
CA ASP A 221 5.94 19.65 -60.58
C ASP A 221 6.73 20.64 -61.43
N ALA A 222 8.07 20.61 -61.38
CA ALA A 222 8.92 21.44 -62.22
C ALA A 222 8.77 21.10 -63.72
N LEU A 223 8.64 19.82 -64.07
CA LEU A 223 8.40 19.39 -65.45
C LEU A 223 7.04 19.85 -65.97
N LEU A 224 5.99 19.78 -65.14
CA LEU A 224 4.64 20.24 -65.53
C LEU A 224 4.61 21.75 -65.80
N GLN A 225 5.30 22.57 -64.99
CA GLN A 225 5.39 24.01 -65.20
C GLN A 225 6.08 24.39 -66.53
N HIS A 226 7.00 23.55 -67.03
CA HIS A 226 7.65 23.78 -68.31
C HIS A 226 6.77 23.45 -69.53
N VAL A 227 5.78 22.55 -69.39
CA VAL A 227 4.89 22.14 -70.50
C VAL A 227 3.85 23.22 -70.81
N ASP A 228 3.36 23.95 -69.80
CA ASP A 228 2.36 25.03 -69.97
C ASP A 228 2.90 26.29 -70.68
N SER A 229 4.21 26.42 -70.85
CA SER A 229 4.82 27.59 -71.51
C SER A 229 4.79 27.55 -73.05
N THR A 230 4.24 26.48 -73.66
CA THR A 230 4.34 26.24 -75.12
C THR A 230 3.02 26.09 -75.87
N GLN A 231 1.86 26.36 -75.25
CA GLN A 231 0.57 26.31 -75.95
C GLN A 231 -0.26 27.59 -75.78
N GLN A 232 -0.76 28.06 -76.93
CA GLN A 232 -1.69 29.18 -77.11
C GLN A 232 -3.01 29.00 -76.32
N PRO A 233 -3.74 30.10 -76.06
CA PRO A 233 -4.92 30.08 -75.21
C PRO A 233 -6.08 29.35 -75.91
N VAL A 234 -6.49 28.21 -75.37
CA VAL A 234 -7.75 27.56 -75.72
C VAL A 234 -8.56 27.34 -74.45
N GLU A 235 -9.73 27.96 -74.49
CA GLU A 235 -10.94 27.85 -73.67
C GLU A 235 -10.91 27.03 -72.38
N THR A 236 -11.18 27.77 -71.31
CA THR A 236 -11.60 27.39 -69.97
C THR A 236 -12.66 26.28 -69.99
N ILE A 237 -12.27 25.08 -69.59
CA ILE A 237 -13.19 24.07 -69.06
C ILE A 237 -12.73 23.80 -67.63
N GLU A 238 -13.53 24.27 -66.68
CA GLU A 238 -13.39 23.99 -65.24
C GLU A 238 -13.50 22.48 -65.01
N ALA A 239 -12.35 21.80 -64.98
CA ALA A 239 -12.26 20.43 -64.51
C ALA A 239 -11.83 20.47 -63.04
N GLU A 240 -12.79 20.21 -62.14
CA GLU A 240 -12.55 19.94 -60.73
C GLU A 240 -11.52 18.81 -60.58
N THR A 241 -10.25 19.16 -60.41
CA THR A 241 -9.19 18.21 -60.04
C THR A 241 -9.35 17.84 -58.58
N LYS A 242 -10.20 16.85 -58.33
CA LYS A 242 -10.20 16.13 -57.05
C LYS A 242 -8.85 15.46 -56.85
N PRO A 243 -8.19 15.63 -55.69
CA PRO A 243 -6.91 14.98 -55.42
C PRO A 243 -7.06 13.46 -55.50
N LYS A 244 -6.26 12.82 -56.37
CA LYS A 244 -6.26 11.37 -56.64
C LYS A 244 -5.59 10.52 -55.56
N ILE A 245 -5.27 11.11 -54.43
CA ILE A 245 -4.80 10.38 -53.24
C ILE A 245 -5.87 10.55 -52.17
N GLN A 246 -6.92 9.74 -52.26
CA GLN A 246 -7.65 9.32 -51.08
C GLN A 246 -6.70 8.42 -50.29
N LEU A 247 -5.90 9.03 -49.42
CA LEU A 247 -5.44 8.34 -48.21
C LEU A 247 -6.72 8.05 -47.43
N ASP A 248 -7.29 6.89 -47.71
CA ASP A 248 -8.24 6.25 -46.83
C ASP A 248 -7.52 6.00 -45.50
N PHE A 249 -7.45 7.04 -44.67
CA PHE A 249 -7.69 6.87 -43.24
C PHE A 249 -9.13 6.39 -43.16
N THR A 250 -9.33 5.13 -43.54
CA THR A 250 -10.54 4.44 -43.16
C THR A 250 -10.59 4.60 -41.65
N ASP A 251 -11.58 5.36 -41.19
CA ASP A 251 -12.18 5.22 -39.86
C ASP A 251 -12.84 3.81 -39.75
N LYS A 252 -12.15 2.77 -40.23
CA LYS A 252 -12.41 1.34 -40.04
C LYS A 252 -12.05 0.88 -38.64
N TYR A 253 -11.86 1.83 -37.73
CA TYR A 253 -11.89 1.60 -36.30
C TYR A 253 -13.11 2.26 -35.66
N SER A 254 -14.28 2.16 -36.30
CA SER A 254 -15.50 1.84 -35.55
C SER A 254 -15.46 0.37 -35.11
N THR A 255 -14.33 -0.06 -34.56
CA THR A 255 -14.22 -1.27 -33.78
C THR A 255 -15.00 -0.97 -32.52
N SER A 256 -16.11 -1.68 -32.32
CA SER A 256 -16.74 -1.82 -31.02
C SER A 256 -15.64 -1.86 -29.97
N LEU A 257 -15.60 -0.86 -29.10
CA LEU A 257 -14.69 -0.77 -27.97
C LEU A 257 -14.97 -1.98 -27.07
N GLU A 258 -14.34 -3.11 -27.37
CA GLU A 258 -14.49 -4.36 -26.65
C GLU A 258 -13.50 -4.35 -25.49
N PHE A 259 -14.01 -4.35 -24.27
CA PHE A 259 -13.20 -4.42 -23.07
C PHE A 259 -12.88 -5.87 -22.74
N LYS A 260 -11.58 -6.21 -22.66
CA LYS A 260 -11.10 -7.58 -22.38
C LYS A 260 -10.57 -7.79 -20.96
N GLY A 261 -10.71 -6.79 -20.08
CA GLY A 261 -10.22 -6.85 -18.70
C GLY A 261 -11.32 -7.14 -17.68
N ASP A 262 -10.93 -7.22 -16.41
CA ASP A 262 -11.88 -7.26 -15.29
C ASP A 262 -12.29 -5.84 -14.90
N PHE A 263 -13.59 -5.63 -14.69
CA PHE A 263 -14.08 -4.32 -14.24
C PHE A 263 -13.68 -4.00 -12.80
N ARG A 264 -13.44 -5.02 -11.97
CA ARG A 264 -13.28 -4.90 -10.52
C ARG A 264 -12.03 -5.60 -10.02
N LYS A 265 -11.43 -5.07 -8.96
CA LYS A 265 -10.24 -5.67 -8.32
C LYS A 265 -10.51 -7.03 -7.68
N THR A 266 -11.78 -7.31 -7.35
CA THR A 266 -12.25 -8.58 -6.81
C THR A 266 -13.65 -8.87 -7.37
N ASN A 267 -14.09 -10.14 -7.32
CA ASN A 267 -15.40 -10.57 -7.83
C ASN A 267 -16.62 -10.02 -7.05
N SER A 268 -16.42 -9.08 -6.12
CA SER A 268 -17.50 -8.45 -5.37
C SER A 268 -18.05 -7.24 -6.13
N PRO A 269 -19.39 -7.10 -6.28
CA PRO A 269 -20.01 -5.93 -6.91
C PRO A 269 -19.79 -4.62 -6.12
N ARG A 270 -19.30 -4.71 -4.88
CA ARG A 270 -18.91 -3.55 -4.05
C ARG A 270 -17.42 -3.21 -4.16
N SER A 271 -16.64 -4.03 -4.88
CA SER A 271 -15.21 -3.83 -5.07
C SER A 271 -14.93 -2.62 -5.95
N GLN A 272 -13.75 -2.05 -5.75
CA GLN A 272 -13.26 -0.92 -6.53
C GLN A 272 -13.06 -1.30 -7.99
N LEU A 273 -13.30 -0.34 -8.89
CA LEU A 273 -12.98 -0.50 -10.31
C LEU A 273 -11.47 -0.60 -10.52
N THR A 274 -11.06 -1.44 -11.48
CA THR A 274 -9.69 -1.47 -11.99
C THR A 274 -9.36 -0.19 -12.75
N ASP A 275 -8.08 0.11 -12.94
CA ASP A 275 -7.68 1.32 -13.65
C ASP A 275 -7.99 1.22 -15.15
N ASP A 276 -7.86 0.03 -15.73
CA ASP A 276 -8.27 -0.24 -17.12
C ASP A 276 -9.76 -0.01 -17.34
N ALA A 277 -10.61 -0.42 -16.39
CA ALA A 277 -12.05 -0.18 -16.44
C ALA A 277 -12.38 1.31 -16.37
N LYS A 278 -11.66 2.09 -15.55
CA LYS A 278 -11.84 3.56 -15.50
C LYS A 278 -11.46 4.21 -16.81
N ILE A 279 -10.34 3.80 -17.42
CA ILE A 279 -9.88 4.30 -18.72
C ILE A 279 -10.92 3.97 -19.80
N PHE A 280 -11.45 2.74 -19.79
CA PHE A 280 -12.49 2.31 -20.71
C PHE A 280 -13.78 3.13 -20.57
N ILE A 281 -14.25 3.36 -19.34
CA ILE A 281 -15.43 4.21 -19.06
C ILE A 281 -15.20 5.64 -19.56
N LYS A 282 -14.00 6.19 -19.38
CA LYS A 282 -13.62 7.52 -19.88
C LYS A 282 -13.53 7.58 -21.41
N ALA A 283 -13.22 6.47 -22.07
CA ALA A 283 -13.29 6.38 -23.53
C ALA A 283 -14.76 6.35 -24.00
N LEU A 284 -15.64 5.61 -23.32
CA LEU A 284 -17.07 5.56 -23.63
C LEU A 284 -17.76 6.92 -23.53
N SER A 285 -17.33 7.80 -22.60
CA SER A 285 -17.91 9.15 -22.49
C SER A 285 -17.63 10.06 -23.68
N LYS A 286 -16.76 9.66 -24.62
CA LYS A 286 -16.60 10.37 -25.91
C LYS A 286 -17.70 10.03 -26.92
N HIS A 287 -18.35 8.87 -26.75
CA HIS A 287 -19.36 8.35 -27.67
C HIS A 287 -20.79 8.47 -27.12
N HIS A 288 -20.94 8.73 -25.82
CA HIS A 288 -22.23 8.86 -25.14
C HIS A 288 -22.31 10.20 -24.41
N GLU A 289 -23.34 11.00 -24.71
CA GLU A 289 -23.53 12.32 -24.10
C GLU A 289 -24.02 12.23 -22.65
N LYS A 290 -24.82 11.20 -22.33
CA LYS A 290 -25.43 11.04 -21.00
C LYS A 290 -24.80 9.89 -20.23
N VAL A 291 -24.54 10.13 -18.95
CA VAL A 291 -23.99 9.12 -18.03
C VAL A 291 -24.93 7.91 -17.87
N SER A 292 -26.25 8.10 -18.00
CA SER A 292 -27.22 7.00 -17.98
C SER A 292 -27.04 6.03 -19.15
N GLU A 293 -26.70 6.52 -20.34
CA GLU A 293 -26.47 5.68 -21.53
C GLU A 293 -25.23 4.80 -21.35
N ILE A 294 -24.18 5.34 -20.70
CA ILE A 294 -22.99 4.57 -20.35
C ILE A 294 -23.34 3.47 -19.33
N GLN A 295 -24.18 3.78 -18.34
CA GLN A 295 -24.63 2.79 -17.36
C GLN A 295 -25.40 1.64 -18.04
N ASP A 296 -26.35 1.97 -18.91
CA ASP A 296 -27.14 1.00 -19.65
C ASP A 296 -26.26 0.15 -20.57
N TYR A 297 -25.28 0.77 -21.25
CA TYR A 297 -24.32 0.07 -22.10
C TYR A 297 -23.49 -0.95 -21.32
N LEU A 298 -22.94 -0.56 -20.16
CA LEU A 298 -22.14 -1.46 -19.32
C LEU A 298 -22.97 -2.60 -18.74
N GLN A 299 -24.21 -2.32 -18.34
CA GLN A 299 -25.12 -3.35 -17.84
C GLN A 299 -25.52 -4.35 -18.92
N ASN A 300 -25.80 -3.88 -20.13
CA ASN A 300 -26.29 -4.73 -21.22
C ASN A 300 -25.18 -5.54 -21.90
N ASN A 301 -23.97 -4.98 -22.03
CA ASN A 301 -22.87 -5.65 -22.74
C ASN A 301 -21.92 -6.41 -21.82
N TYR A 302 -21.79 -5.99 -20.56
CA TYR A 302 -20.79 -6.54 -19.62
C TYR A 302 -21.40 -7.03 -18.30
N HIS A 303 -22.73 -6.95 -18.13
CA HIS A 303 -23.44 -7.32 -16.90
C HIS A 303 -22.94 -6.60 -15.64
N GLU A 304 -22.37 -5.41 -15.80
CA GLU A 304 -21.80 -4.63 -14.71
C GLU A 304 -22.74 -3.52 -14.24
N ASN A 305 -23.05 -3.52 -12.94
CA ASN A 305 -23.89 -2.49 -12.33
C ASN A 305 -23.03 -1.48 -11.56
N ILE A 306 -22.78 -0.33 -12.18
CA ILE A 306 -21.98 0.76 -11.61
C ILE A 306 -22.89 1.94 -11.30
N SER A 307 -22.82 2.47 -10.08
CA SER A 307 -23.63 3.63 -9.69
C SER A 307 -23.29 4.87 -10.52
N LEU A 308 -24.30 5.70 -10.82
CA LEU A 308 -24.13 6.98 -11.53
C LEU A 308 -23.11 7.90 -10.84
N THR A 309 -23.06 7.89 -9.50
CA THR A 309 -22.08 8.67 -8.73
C THR A 309 -20.65 8.23 -9.02
N THR A 310 -20.42 6.93 -9.16
CA THR A 310 -19.10 6.37 -9.50
C THR A 310 -18.72 6.69 -10.95
N LEU A 311 -19.68 6.56 -11.89
CA LEU A 311 -19.43 6.90 -13.30
C LEU A 311 -19.06 8.37 -13.47
N LYS A 312 -19.79 9.29 -12.82
CA LYS A 312 -19.46 10.73 -12.82
C LYS A 312 -18.05 11.01 -12.32
N LYS A 313 -17.59 10.30 -11.28
CA LYS A 313 -16.22 10.43 -10.75
C LYS A 313 -15.13 9.92 -11.72
N CYS A 314 -15.45 9.01 -12.63
CA CYS A 314 -14.49 8.47 -13.60
C CYS A 314 -14.36 9.35 -14.85
N ILE A 315 -15.41 10.12 -15.16
CA ILE A 315 -15.48 10.98 -16.35
C ILE A 315 -14.81 12.34 -16.08
N LEU A 316 -14.94 12.86 -14.86
CA LEU A 316 -14.21 14.05 -14.38
C LEU A 316 -12.69 13.80 -14.38
#